data_AF-A0ABD3SHF8-F1
#
_entry.id   AF-A0ABD3SHF8-F1
#
_cell.length_a   1.000
_cell.length_b   1.000
_cell.length_c   1.000
_cell.angle_alpha   90.00
_cell.angle_beta   90.00
_cell.angle_gamma   90.00
#
_symmetry.space_group_name_H-M   'P 1'
#
loop_
_entity.id
_entity.type
_entity.pdbx_description
1 polymer ?
#
loop_
_entity_poly.entity_id
_entity_poly.type
_entity_poly.pdbx_seq_one_letter_code
_entity_poly.pdbx_strand_id
1 'polypeptide(L)'
;MTNRRLFLFFVANSCALALSLSQKNAQCLIKICHHKDCVKRGGGETLLNTFRDLLPRGSDVTIERSGCQSQCGKGPNVSAVGYDGKEKTYFSVEDPTTASAILDAVTGQEYSINLLVAATFIVEAELAPSAAKKESILSSVISLSKGDPTLLNSFAHAHALFLRADARLDMNPPNIEGAIEDAKLATGLAPDESKGWRVLAYAQEAIGNIEGAIDAFREWARVDVSFSTKSKKEIERLSCLL
;
A
#
# COMPACT_ATOMS: atom_id res chain seq x y z
N MET A 1 44.26 -62.60 -31.16
CA MET A 1 43.06 -62.81 -30.33
C MET A 1 42.84 -61.58 -29.45
N THR A 2 41.66 -60.93 -29.60
CA THR A 2 40.96 -60.00 -28.67
C THR A 2 41.74 -58.80 -28.09
N ASN A 3 41.52 -57.51 -28.42
CA ASN A 3 40.35 -56.68 -28.75
C ASN A 3 39.41 -56.38 -27.56
N ARG A 4 39.41 -55.12 -27.07
CA ARG A 4 38.30 -54.29 -26.50
C ARG A 4 38.89 -53.07 -25.75
N ARG A 5 38.87 -51.85 -26.29
CA ARG A 5 37.81 -50.80 -26.26
C ARG A 5 37.36 -50.38 -24.84
N LEU A 6 37.61 -49.12 -24.48
CA LEU A 6 36.76 -48.14 -23.75
C LEU A 6 37.66 -46.97 -23.28
N PHE A 7 37.33 -45.69 -23.27
CA PHE A 7 36.32 -44.85 -23.92
C PHE A 7 36.81 -43.40 -23.68
N LEU A 8 36.81 -42.54 -24.71
CA LEU A 8 36.93 -41.09 -24.57
C LEU A 8 35.63 -40.54 -23.97
N PHE A 9 35.71 -39.69 -22.94
CA PHE A 9 34.69 -38.66 -22.69
C PHE A 9 35.28 -37.44 -21.96
N PHE A 10 35.23 -36.33 -22.69
CA PHE A 10 35.03 -34.93 -22.29
C PHE A 10 34.87 -34.61 -20.79
N VAL A 11 35.61 -33.61 -20.31
CA VAL A 11 35.00 -32.42 -19.69
C VAL A 11 35.81 -31.18 -20.11
N ALA A 12 35.37 -30.55 -21.21
CA ALA A 12 35.58 -29.13 -21.42
C ALA A 12 34.56 -28.41 -20.53
N ASN A 13 35.00 -27.80 -19.43
CA ASN A 13 34.13 -26.91 -18.67
C ASN A 13 34.95 -25.89 -17.88
N SER A 14 35.48 -24.90 -18.58
CA SER A 14 36.16 -23.75 -17.96
C SER A 14 35.60 -22.42 -18.45
N CYS A 15 34.39 -22.41 -19.04
CA CYS A 15 33.79 -21.22 -19.63
C CYS A 15 32.32 -21.03 -19.22
N ALA A 16 32.01 -21.27 -17.94
CA ALA A 16 30.66 -21.04 -17.39
C ALA A 16 30.65 -20.51 -15.95
N LEU A 17 31.76 -19.90 -15.50
CA LEU A 17 31.87 -19.31 -14.15
C LEU A 17 32.29 -17.83 -14.20
N ALA A 18 31.73 -17.07 -15.14
CA ALA A 18 31.91 -15.62 -15.21
C ALA A 18 30.67 -14.89 -15.75
N LEU A 19 29.47 -15.39 -15.41
CA LEU A 19 28.19 -14.75 -15.72
C LEU A 19 27.32 -14.50 -14.48
N SER A 20 27.91 -14.41 -13.28
CA SER A 20 27.17 -14.13 -12.04
C SER A 20 27.46 -12.75 -11.41
N LEU A 21 28.12 -11.84 -12.13
CA LEU A 21 28.45 -10.51 -11.61
C LEU A 21 28.02 -9.41 -12.59
N SER A 22 26.70 -9.29 -12.79
CA SER A 22 26.00 -8.02 -13.06
C SER A 22 24.48 -8.26 -13.13
N GLN A 23 23.89 -8.92 -12.12
CA GLN A 23 22.48 -8.64 -11.83
C GLN A 23 22.47 -7.26 -11.18
N LYS A 24 22.36 -6.22 -12.01
CA LYS A 24 21.72 -4.98 -11.54
C LYS A 24 20.39 -5.45 -10.95
N ASN A 25 20.15 -5.18 -9.67
CA ASN A 25 18.84 -5.36 -9.06
C ASN A 25 17.83 -4.60 -9.92
N ALA A 26 17.23 -5.26 -10.90
CA ALA A 26 16.22 -4.68 -11.75
C ALA A 26 15.02 -4.52 -10.83
N GLN A 27 14.77 -3.30 -10.36
CA GLN A 27 13.58 -3.00 -9.59
C GLN A 27 12.43 -2.84 -10.57
N CYS A 28 11.32 -3.52 -10.30
CA CYS A 28 10.07 -3.25 -10.99
C CYS A 28 9.55 -1.89 -10.53
N LEU A 29 9.10 -1.04 -11.46
CA LEU A 29 8.63 0.31 -11.15
C LEU A 29 7.25 0.56 -11.76
N ILE A 30 6.29 0.90 -10.91
CA ILE A 30 4.95 1.33 -11.30
C ILE A 30 4.81 2.83 -11.03
N LYS A 31 4.46 3.60 -12.06
CA LYS A 31 4.25 5.04 -12.00
C LYS A 31 2.77 5.35 -12.20
N ILE A 32 2.16 6.00 -11.21
CA ILE A 32 0.73 6.35 -11.21
C ILE A 32 0.57 7.81 -11.62
N CYS A 33 -0.25 8.06 -12.65
CA CYS A 33 -0.52 9.41 -13.13
C CYS A 33 -1.34 10.22 -12.12
N HIS A 34 -0.82 11.38 -11.72
CA HIS A 34 -1.47 12.34 -10.81
C HIS A 34 -2.07 13.56 -11.54
N HIS A 35 -2.18 13.50 -12.88
CA HIS A 35 -2.88 14.55 -13.62
C HIS A 35 -4.37 14.59 -13.23
N LYS A 36 -4.93 15.81 -13.14
CA LYS A 36 -6.31 16.06 -12.68
C LYS A 36 -7.38 15.18 -13.34
N ASP A 37 -7.22 14.86 -14.63
CA ASP A 37 -8.20 14.04 -15.36
C ASP A 37 -8.13 12.56 -14.97
N CYS A 38 -6.95 12.04 -14.64
CA CYS A 38 -6.79 10.70 -14.08
C CYS A 38 -7.34 10.65 -12.65
N VAL A 39 -7.03 11.66 -11.82
CA VAL A 39 -7.52 11.74 -10.42
C VAL A 39 -9.04 11.74 -10.37
N LYS A 40 -9.72 12.49 -11.25
CA LYS A 40 -11.19 12.51 -11.35
C LYS A 40 -11.83 11.16 -11.68
N ARG A 41 -11.05 10.20 -12.18
CA ARG A 41 -11.49 8.86 -12.60
C ARG A 41 -10.97 7.76 -11.67
N GLY A 42 -10.53 8.10 -10.46
CA GLY A 42 -9.99 7.13 -9.49
C GLY A 42 -8.48 6.93 -9.54
N GLY A 43 -7.75 7.72 -10.33
CA GLY A 43 -6.28 7.74 -10.33
C GLY A 43 -5.67 8.48 -9.13
N GLY A 44 -4.39 8.87 -9.24
CA GLY A 44 -3.69 9.58 -8.17
C GLY A 44 -3.46 8.73 -6.93
N GLU A 45 -3.73 9.29 -5.74
CA GLU A 45 -3.50 8.62 -4.46
C GLU A 45 -4.37 7.37 -4.26
N THR A 46 -5.61 7.36 -4.76
CA THR A 46 -6.50 6.19 -4.66
C THR A 46 -5.86 5.00 -5.36
N LEU A 47 -5.53 5.14 -6.64
CA LEU A 47 -4.88 4.07 -7.40
C LEU A 47 -3.47 3.73 -6.87
N LEU A 48 -2.71 4.73 -6.39
CA LEU A 48 -1.42 4.49 -5.76
C LEU A 48 -1.55 3.57 -4.53
N ASN A 49 -2.53 3.84 -3.67
CA ASN A 49 -2.79 2.99 -2.51
C ASN A 49 -3.30 1.61 -2.94
N THR A 50 -4.15 1.52 -3.97
CA THR A 50 -4.57 0.23 -4.54
C THR A 50 -3.37 -0.64 -4.93
N PHE A 51 -2.37 -0.10 -5.63
CA PHE A 51 -1.16 -0.85 -5.95
C PHE A 51 -0.37 -1.24 -4.69
N ARG A 52 -0.27 -0.38 -3.67
CA ARG A 52 0.38 -0.74 -2.40
C ARG A 52 -0.38 -1.85 -1.65
N ASP A 53 -1.71 -1.83 -1.69
CA ASP A 53 -2.57 -2.81 -1.05
C ASP A 53 -2.44 -4.21 -1.69
N LEU A 54 -2.10 -4.25 -2.98
CA LEU A 54 -1.88 -5.50 -3.72
C LEU A 54 -0.52 -6.15 -3.46
N LEU A 55 0.40 -5.46 -2.79
CA LEU A 55 1.76 -5.95 -2.60
C LEU A 55 2.00 -6.50 -1.18
N PRO A 56 2.68 -7.65 -1.04
CA PRO A 56 3.18 -8.10 0.24
C PRO A 56 4.30 -7.17 0.72
N ARG A 57 4.55 -7.16 2.03
CA ARG A 57 5.72 -6.44 2.56
C ARG A 57 7.02 -6.99 2.00
N GLY A 58 7.95 -6.08 1.71
CA GLY A 58 9.26 -6.42 1.17
C GLY A 58 9.26 -6.77 -0.32
N SER A 59 8.15 -6.54 -1.03
CA SER A 59 8.15 -6.58 -2.50
C SER A 59 9.23 -5.64 -3.05
N ASP A 60 9.88 -6.07 -4.12
CA ASP A 60 10.85 -5.31 -4.90
C ASP A 60 10.20 -4.42 -5.98
N VAL A 61 8.86 -4.34 -5.99
CA VAL A 61 8.07 -3.43 -6.80
C VAL A 61 8.00 -2.06 -6.11
N THR A 62 8.50 -1.04 -6.79
CA THR A 62 8.42 0.35 -6.35
C THR A 62 7.19 1.01 -6.97
N ILE A 63 6.38 1.71 -6.16
CA ILE A 63 5.21 2.46 -6.62
C ILE A 63 5.49 3.97 -6.46
N GLU A 64 5.40 4.73 -7.54
CA GLU A 64 5.72 6.16 -7.54
C GLU A 64 4.60 7.02 -8.15
N ARG A 65 4.62 8.29 -7.75
CA ARG A 65 3.80 9.34 -8.36
C ARG A 65 4.44 9.78 -9.67
N SER A 66 3.62 10.14 -10.65
CA SER A 66 4.10 10.72 -11.90
C SER A 66 3.17 11.82 -12.41
N GLY A 67 3.69 12.65 -13.32
CA GLY A 67 2.91 13.64 -14.05
C GLY A 67 2.02 13.02 -15.12
N CYS A 68 1.60 13.85 -16.08
CA CYS A 68 0.78 13.39 -17.22
C CYS A 68 1.55 12.35 -18.06
N GLN A 69 0.96 11.16 -18.24
CA GLN A 69 1.52 10.07 -19.05
C GLN A 69 0.92 9.98 -20.46
N SER A 70 0.46 11.11 -21.02
CA SER A 70 -0.32 11.22 -22.27
C SER A 70 -1.73 10.60 -22.20
N GLN A 71 -2.67 11.06 -23.03
CA GLN A 71 -4.04 10.51 -23.10
C GLN A 71 -4.80 10.43 -21.75
N CYS A 72 -4.57 11.35 -20.80
CA CYS A 72 -5.25 11.33 -19.49
C CYS A 72 -6.78 11.40 -19.58
N GLY A 73 -7.35 11.83 -20.72
CA GLY A 73 -8.78 11.73 -20.99
C GLY A 73 -9.32 10.29 -21.04
N LYS A 74 -8.44 9.29 -21.19
CA LYS A 74 -8.69 7.85 -21.11
C LYS A 74 -8.17 7.22 -19.80
N GLY A 75 -7.79 8.04 -18.82
CA GLY A 75 -7.23 7.55 -17.56
C GLY A 75 -8.25 6.84 -16.66
N PRO A 76 -7.79 6.27 -15.53
CA PRO A 76 -6.46 6.45 -14.95
C PRO A 76 -5.33 5.76 -15.72
N ASN A 77 -4.17 6.42 -15.77
CA ASN A 77 -3.00 5.93 -16.48
C ASN A 77 -1.95 5.39 -15.52
N VAL A 78 -1.33 4.28 -15.91
CA VAL A 78 -0.23 3.64 -15.20
C VAL A 78 0.89 3.33 -16.19
N SER A 79 2.12 3.70 -15.85
CA SER A 79 3.30 3.26 -16.60
C SER A 79 4.06 2.26 -15.75
N ALA A 80 4.43 1.12 -16.32
CA ALA A 80 5.10 0.06 -15.60
C ALA A 80 6.38 -0.35 -16.33
N VAL A 81 7.48 -0.44 -15.58
CA VAL A 81 8.76 -0.96 -16.05
C VAL A 81 8.98 -2.30 -15.36
N GLY A 82 8.95 -3.39 -16.13
CA GLY A 82 9.18 -4.73 -15.61
C GLY A 82 10.66 -5.06 -15.42
N TYR A 83 10.95 -6.27 -14.94
CA TYR A 83 12.33 -6.75 -14.78
C TYR A 83 13.10 -6.87 -16.10
N ASP A 84 12.38 -6.94 -17.23
CA ASP A 84 12.98 -6.92 -18.57
C ASP A 84 13.40 -5.50 -19.02
N GLY A 85 13.15 -4.48 -18.18
CA GLY A 85 13.46 -3.07 -18.43
C GLY A 85 12.53 -2.40 -19.44
N LYS A 86 11.48 -3.07 -19.93
CA LYS A 86 10.55 -2.48 -20.88
C LYS A 86 9.47 -1.70 -20.18
N GLU A 87 9.30 -0.45 -20.58
CA GLU A 87 8.21 0.40 -20.12
C GLU A 87 6.95 0.15 -20.96
N LYS A 88 5.81 -0.04 -20.29
CA LYS A 88 4.49 -0.15 -20.90
C LYS A 88 3.53 0.79 -20.19
N THR A 89 2.69 1.47 -20.96
CA THR A 89 1.62 2.32 -20.43
C THR A 89 0.27 1.64 -20.58
N TYR A 90 -0.50 1.66 -19.50
CA TYR A 90 -1.83 1.12 -19.36
C TYR A 90 -2.81 2.29 -19.13
N PHE A 91 -3.98 2.20 -19.75
CA PHE A 91 -5.05 3.19 -19.67
C PHE A 91 -6.28 2.54 -19.02
N SER A 92 -7.21 3.35 -18.50
CA SER A 92 -8.43 2.86 -17.83
C SER A 92 -8.16 1.86 -16.70
N VAL A 93 -7.14 2.11 -15.88
CA VAL A 93 -6.85 1.30 -14.68
C VAL A 93 -7.72 1.80 -13.53
N GLU A 94 -8.96 1.34 -13.48
CA GLU A 94 -10.00 1.91 -12.59
C GLU A 94 -10.20 1.12 -11.30
N ASP A 95 -9.79 -0.15 -11.27
CA ASP A 95 -10.13 -1.07 -10.19
C ASP A 95 -8.94 -1.98 -9.77
N PRO A 96 -9.00 -2.58 -8.57
CA PRO A 96 -7.96 -3.46 -8.06
C PRO A 96 -7.67 -4.70 -8.92
N THR A 97 -8.66 -5.23 -9.65
CA THR A 97 -8.48 -6.40 -10.53
C THR A 97 -7.60 -6.03 -11.71
N THR A 98 -7.88 -4.89 -12.35
CA THR A 98 -7.06 -4.37 -13.44
C THR A 98 -5.64 -4.04 -12.96
N ALA A 99 -5.50 -3.44 -11.78
CA ALA A 99 -4.18 -3.18 -11.18
C ALA A 99 -3.41 -4.47 -10.87
N SER A 100 -4.07 -5.51 -10.35
CA SER A 100 -3.47 -6.83 -10.10
C SER A 100 -2.98 -7.47 -11.41
N ALA A 101 -3.78 -7.44 -12.47
CA ALA A 101 -3.39 -7.98 -13.76
C ALA A 101 -2.15 -7.29 -14.35
N ILE A 102 -1.97 -5.99 -14.09
CA ILE A 102 -0.75 -5.26 -14.46
C ILE A 102 0.44 -5.77 -13.66
N LEU A 103 0.30 -5.94 -12.35
CA LEU A 103 1.37 -6.50 -11.50
C LEU A 103 1.80 -7.87 -12.00
N ASP A 104 0.84 -8.77 -12.27
CA ASP A 104 1.13 -10.11 -12.78
C ASP A 104 1.87 -10.04 -14.13
N ALA A 105 1.42 -9.19 -15.05
CA ALA A 105 2.00 -9.05 -16.38
C ALA A 105 3.41 -8.44 -16.39
N VAL A 106 3.71 -7.56 -15.42
CA VAL A 106 4.98 -6.81 -15.37
C VAL A 106 6.02 -7.54 -14.53
N THR A 107 5.60 -8.22 -13.48
CA THR A 107 6.49 -8.94 -12.55
C THR A 107 6.64 -10.42 -12.90
N GLY A 108 5.64 -11.01 -13.59
CA GLY A 108 5.57 -12.45 -13.81
C GLY A 108 5.31 -13.25 -12.53
N GLN A 109 4.87 -12.59 -11.46
CA GLN A 109 4.55 -13.19 -10.16
C GLN A 109 3.04 -13.16 -9.95
N GLU A 110 2.49 -14.23 -9.37
CA GLU A 110 1.11 -14.24 -8.89
C GLU A 110 1.08 -13.80 -7.43
N TYR A 111 0.31 -12.75 -7.14
CA TYR A 111 0.11 -12.23 -5.78
C TYR A 111 -1.04 -12.92 -5.05
N SER A 112 -1.05 -12.86 -3.71
CA SER A 112 -2.11 -13.49 -2.90
C SER A 112 -3.49 -12.97 -3.27
N ILE A 113 -4.43 -13.88 -3.54
CA ILE A 113 -5.84 -13.53 -3.80
C ILE A 113 -6.46 -12.72 -2.66
N ASN A 114 -6.02 -12.94 -1.42
CA ASN A 114 -6.54 -12.21 -0.27
C ASN A 114 -6.09 -10.73 -0.26
N LEU A 115 -4.95 -10.39 -0.88
CA LEU A 115 -4.55 -8.99 -1.08
C LEU A 115 -5.47 -8.31 -2.09
N LEU A 116 -5.82 -9.01 -3.18
CA LEU A 116 -6.80 -8.51 -4.15
C LEU A 116 -8.20 -8.33 -3.52
N VAL A 117 -8.67 -9.31 -2.73
CA VAL A 117 -9.94 -9.21 -2.00
C VAL A 117 -9.90 -8.03 -1.02
N ALA A 118 -8.81 -7.87 -0.26
CA ALA A 118 -8.63 -6.76 0.67
C ALA A 118 -8.66 -5.40 -0.05
N ALA A 119 -7.88 -5.22 -1.12
CA ALA A 119 -7.85 -4.00 -1.92
C ALA A 119 -9.24 -3.66 -2.50
N THR A 120 -9.99 -4.68 -2.94
CA THR A 120 -11.37 -4.51 -3.43
C THR A 120 -12.30 -4.00 -2.34
N PHE A 121 -12.27 -4.59 -1.15
CA PHE A 121 -13.08 -4.13 -0.02
C PHE A 121 -12.65 -2.76 0.50
N ILE A 122 -11.37 -2.41 0.44
CA ILE A 122 -10.89 -1.07 0.81
C ILE A 122 -11.50 -0.02 -0.13
N VAL A 123 -11.47 -0.25 -1.45
CA VAL A 123 -12.12 0.64 -2.43
C VAL A 123 -13.63 0.72 -2.20
N GLU A 124 -14.31 -0.40 -1.93
CA GLU A 124 -15.74 -0.41 -1.59
C GLU A 124 -16.03 0.40 -0.32
N ALA A 125 -15.17 0.29 0.70
CA ALA A 125 -15.32 0.99 1.97
C ALA A 125 -15.18 2.51 1.81
N GLU A 126 -14.30 3.00 0.94
CA GLU A 126 -14.19 4.44 0.64
C GLU A 126 -15.42 5.00 -0.09
N LEU A 127 -16.14 4.14 -0.83
CA LEU A 127 -17.39 4.49 -1.51
C LEU A 127 -18.64 4.27 -0.64
N ALA A 128 -18.47 3.75 0.59
CA ALA A 128 -19.58 3.43 1.46
C ALA A 128 -20.37 4.68 1.88
N PRO A 129 -21.72 4.62 1.89
CA PRO A 129 -22.56 5.79 2.15
C PRO A 129 -22.61 6.20 3.63
N SER A 130 -22.04 5.41 4.54
CA SER A 130 -22.06 5.69 5.98
C SER A 130 -20.83 5.11 6.68
N ALA A 131 -20.46 5.75 7.80
CA ALA A 131 -19.41 5.29 8.69
C ALA A 131 -19.63 3.84 9.16
N ALA A 132 -20.87 3.48 9.51
CA ALA A 132 -21.21 2.12 9.93
C ALA A 132 -21.01 1.07 8.80
N LYS A 133 -21.35 1.43 7.55
CA LYS A 133 -21.12 0.52 6.41
C LYS A 133 -19.62 0.40 6.10
N LYS A 134 -18.88 1.52 6.14
CA LYS A 134 -17.41 1.54 6.02
C LYS A 134 -16.76 0.64 7.07
N GLU A 135 -17.16 0.77 8.34
CA GLU A 135 -16.67 -0.06 9.45
C GLU A 135 -16.93 -1.55 9.20
N SER A 136 -18.15 -1.89 8.79
CA SER A 136 -18.56 -3.27 8.52
C SER A 136 -17.75 -3.92 7.39
N ILE A 137 -17.52 -3.20 6.28
CA ILE A 137 -16.70 -3.70 5.16
C ILE A 137 -15.26 -3.95 5.63
N LEU A 138 -14.67 -2.99 6.33
CA LEU A 138 -13.27 -3.08 6.78
C LEU A 138 -13.06 -4.14 7.86
N SER A 139 -14.09 -4.40 8.68
CA SER A 139 -14.10 -5.52 9.62
C SER A 139 -14.00 -6.88 8.91
N SER A 140 -14.54 -7.02 7.69
CA SER A 140 -14.36 -8.24 6.88
C SER A 140 -12.90 -8.41 6.44
N VAL A 141 -12.22 -7.34 6.03
CA VAL A 141 -10.79 -7.37 5.66
C VAL A 141 -9.92 -7.79 6.85
N ILE A 142 -10.19 -7.23 8.03
CA ILE A 142 -9.44 -7.51 9.26
C ILE A 142 -9.74 -8.92 9.81
N SER A 143 -10.94 -9.45 9.56
CA SER A 143 -11.24 -10.85 9.86
C SER A 143 -10.47 -11.79 8.93
N LEU A 144 -10.46 -11.49 7.62
CA LEU A 144 -9.73 -12.25 6.61
C LEU A 144 -8.22 -12.33 6.93
N SER A 145 -7.62 -11.24 7.39
CA SER A 145 -6.18 -11.19 7.67
C SER A 145 -5.73 -12.11 8.80
N LYS A 146 -6.60 -12.50 9.74
CA LYS A 146 -6.24 -13.40 10.85
C LYS A 146 -5.79 -14.78 10.37
N GLY A 147 -6.29 -15.23 9.22
CA GLY A 147 -5.93 -16.52 8.62
C GLY A 147 -4.83 -16.44 7.57
N ASP A 148 -4.36 -15.24 7.21
CA ASP A 148 -3.38 -15.03 6.15
C ASP A 148 -2.22 -14.15 6.66
N PRO A 149 -1.06 -14.75 7.00
CA PRO A 149 0.11 -14.01 7.46
C PRO A 149 0.64 -12.98 6.46
N THR A 150 0.44 -13.20 5.15
CA THR A 150 0.85 -12.26 4.10
C THR A 150 -0.01 -11.01 4.16
N LEU A 151 -1.33 -11.19 4.24
CA LEU A 151 -2.27 -10.08 4.40
C LEU A 151 -2.09 -9.40 5.76
N LEU A 152 -1.95 -10.14 6.86
CA LEU A 152 -1.79 -9.60 8.22
C LEU A 152 -0.61 -8.63 8.32
N ASN A 153 0.49 -8.93 7.62
CA ASN A 153 1.66 -8.09 7.60
C ASN A 153 1.72 -7.18 6.37
N SER A 154 0.63 -6.93 5.65
CA SER A 154 0.63 -6.11 4.42
C SER A 154 0.39 -4.63 4.69
N PHE A 155 0.54 -3.79 3.65
CA PHE A 155 0.01 -2.43 3.67
C PHE A 155 -1.52 -2.42 3.68
N ALA A 156 -2.19 -3.32 2.94
CA ALA A 156 -3.65 -3.43 2.93
C ALA A 156 -4.26 -3.62 4.32
N HIS A 157 -3.63 -4.41 5.19
CA HIS A 157 -4.12 -4.58 6.55
C HIS A 157 -3.99 -3.30 7.38
N ALA A 158 -2.84 -2.61 7.29
CA ALA A 158 -2.66 -1.31 7.94
C ALA A 158 -3.64 -0.25 7.39
N HIS A 159 -3.88 -0.26 6.08
CA HIS A 159 -4.83 0.60 5.39
C HIS A 159 -6.26 0.39 5.89
N ALA A 160 -6.69 -0.87 5.94
CA ALA A 160 -8.00 -1.22 6.47
C ALA A 160 -8.17 -0.79 7.93
N LEU A 161 -7.14 -0.95 8.76
CA LEU A 161 -7.15 -0.56 10.17
C LEU A 161 -7.36 0.96 10.33
N PHE A 162 -6.56 1.81 9.70
CA PHE A 162 -6.75 3.25 9.91
C PHE A 162 -8.03 3.78 9.26
N LEU A 163 -8.51 3.19 8.16
CA LEU A 163 -9.81 3.55 7.59
C LEU A 163 -10.97 3.13 8.49
N ARG A 164 -10.84 2.00 9.20
CA ARG A 164 -11.86 1.53 10.14
C ARG A 164 -11.84 2.37 11.41
N ALA A 165 -10.66 2.76 11.88
CA ALA A 165 -10.51 3.70 12.98
C ALA A 165 -11.19 5.04 12.68
N ASP A 166 -10.96 5.60 11.49
CA ASP A 166 -11.60 6.83 11.00
C ASP A 166 -13.13 6.67 10.96
N ALA A 167 -13.62 5.55 10.40
CA ALA A 167 -15.05 5.24 10.40
C ALA A 167 -15.64 5.13 11.81
N ARG A 168 -14.93 4.53 12.76
CA ARG A 168 -15.38 4.39 14.16
C ARG A 168 -15.50 5.72 14.88
N LEU A 169 -14.65 6.70 14.56
CA LEU A 169 -14.78 8.07 15.07
C LEU A 169 -15.99 8.80 14.47
N ASP A 170 -16.32 8.51 13.21
CA ASP A 170 -17.45 9.14 12.50
C ASP A 170 -18.82 8.48 12.82
N MET A 171 -18.84 7.38 13.57
CA MET A 171 -20.09 6.73 14.00
C MET A 171 -20.86 7.56 15.03
N ASN A 172 -22.15 7.24 15.21
CA ASN A 172 -23.01 7.87 16.21
C ASN A 172 -23.77 6.80 17.04
N PRO A 173 -23.42 6.59 18.33
CA PRO A 173 -22.28 7.20 19.02
C PRO A 173 -20.93 6.71 18.46
N PRO A 174 -19.84 7.48 18.63
CA PRO A 174 -18.51 7.08 18.18
C PRO A 174 -17.98 5.91 19.01
N ASN A 175 -17.22 5.02 18.38
CA ASN A 175 -16.48 3.93 19.04
C ASN A 175 -15.01 4.35 19.20
N ILE A 176 -14.73 5.16 20.22
CA ILE A 176 -13.43 5.80 20.40
C ILE A 176 -12.36 4.78 20.77
N GLU A 177 -12.66 3.84 21.67
CA GLU A 177 -11.73 2.80 22.10
C GLU A 177 -11.31 1.92 20.92
N GLY A 178 -12.28 1.48 20.12
CA GLY A 178 -12.02 0.69 18.91
C GLY A 178 -11.24 1.46 17.84
N ALA A 179 -11.38 2.79 17.77
CA ALA A 179 -10.57 3.62 16.88
C ALA A 179 -9.11 3.72 17.36
N ILE A 180 -8.88 3.86 18.66
CA ILE A 180 -7.53 3.89 19.25
C ILE A 180 -6.81 2.55 19.01
N GLU A 181 -7.49 1.43 19.24
CA GLU A 181 -6.92 0.09 19.03
C GLU A 181 -6.47 -0.09 17.58
N ASP A 182 -7.35 0.20 16.63
CA ASP A 182 -7.06 0.07 15.21
C ASP A 182 -5.93 1.02 14.76
N ALA A 183 -5.96 2.27 15.20
CA ALA A 183 -4.95 3.25 14.82
C ALA A 183 -3.56 2.93 15.40
N LYS A 184 -3.49 2.38 16.62
CA LYS A 184 -2.22 1.88 17.21
C LYS A 184 -1.66 0.70 16.42
N LEU A 185 -2.50 -0.26 16.03
CA LEU A 185 -2.06 -1.37 15.18
C LEU A 185 -1.60 -0.88 13.81
N ALA A 186 -2.36 0.03 13.19
CA ALA A 186 -2.01 0.60 11.89
C ALA A 186 -0.65 1.33 11.91
N THR A 187 -0.41 2.17 12.91
CA THR A 187 0.85 2.93 13.07
C THR A 187 2.03 2.04 13.45
N GLY A 188 1.81 0.96 14.20
CA GLY A 188 2.84 -0.05 14.46
C GLY A 188 3.23 -0.83 13.20
N LEU A 189 2.26 -1.11 12.32
CA LEU A 189 2.49 -1.76 11.05
C LEU A 189 3.13 -0.80 10.04
N ALA A 190 2.52 0.33 9.75
CA ALA A 190 2.97 1.31 8.75
C ALA A 190 3.33 2.65 9.44
N PRO A 191 4.49 2.73 10.11
CA PRO A 191 4.87 3.93 10.87
C PRO A 191 5.18 5.15 9.99
N ASP A 192 5.38 4.94 8.70
CA ASP A 192 5.57 5.93 7.65
C ASP A 192 4.26 6.35 6.95
N GLU A 193 3.13 5.81 7.38
CA GLU A 193 1.81 6.17 6.84
C GLU A 193 1.14 7.25 7.70
N SER A 194 0.97 8.45 7.14
CA SER A 194 0.53 9.63 7.89
C SER A 194 -0.91 9.53 8.38
N LYS A 195 -1.78 8.84 7.63
CA LYS A 195 -3.21 8.68 7.96
C LYS A 195 -3.43 7.95 9.29
N GLY A 196 -2.60 6.95 9.62
CA GLY A 196 -2.69 6.23 10.90
C GLY A 196 -2.44 7.16 12.09
N TRP A 197 -1.40 7.99 12.02
CA TRP A 197 -1.06 8.95 13.08
C TRP A 197 -2.13 10.03 13.25
N ARG A 198 -2.67 10.55 12.14
CA ARG A 198 -3.79 11.51 12.16
C ARG A 198 -4.98 10.96 12.94
N VAL A 199 -5.41 9.74 12.63
CA VAL A 199 -6.58 9.13 13.26
C VAL A 199 -6.32 8.81 14.72
N LEU A 200 -5.10 8.34 15.05
CA LEU A 200 -4.70 8.11 16.45
C LEU A 200 -4.78 9.41 17.27
N ALA A 201 -4.30 10.53 16.72
CA ALA A 201 -4.33 11.82 17.41
C ALA A 201 -5.76 12.25 17.75
N TYR A 202 -6.68 12.18 16.78
CA TYR A 202 -8.08 12.51 17.01
C TYR A 202 -8.79 11.55 17.97
N ALA A 203 -8.48 10.26 17.91
CA ALA A 203 -9.07 9.28 18.82
C ALA A 203 -8.60 9.49 20.27
N GLN A 204 -7.31 9.80 20.46
CA GLN A 204 -6.75 10.11 21.79
C GLN A 204 -7.34 11.40 22.37
N GLU A 205 -7.53 12.43 21.53
CA GLU A 205 -8.20 13.64 21.96
C GLU A 205 -9.65 13.37 22.38
N ALA A 206 -10.39 12.58 21.59
CA ALA A 206 -11.79 12.26 21.86
C ALA A 206 -12.00 11.52 23.20
N ILE A 207 -11.04 10.69 23.63
CA ILE A 207 -11.08 10.02 24.95
C ILE A 207 -10.54 10.89 26.09
N GLY A 208 -10.05 12.10 25.78
CA GLY A 208 -9.47 13.04 26.76
C GLY A 208 -8.00 12.75 27.11
N ASN A 209 -7.31 11.88 26.37
CA ASN A 209 -5.88 11.66 26.53
C ASN A 209 -5.07 12.70 25.75
N ILE A 210 -4.95 13.89 26.34
CA ILE A 210 -4.32 15.06 25.72
C ILE A 210 -2.84 14.85 25.38
N GLU A 211 -2.07 14.22 26.29
CA GLU A 211 -0.66 13.90 26.03
C GLU A 211 -0.51 12.94 24.85
N GLY A 212 -1.31 11.86 24.83
CA GLY A 212 -1.31 10.90 23.73
C GLY A 212 -1.71 11.50 22.38
N ALA A 213 -2.64 12.48 22.39
CA ALA A 213 -3.02 13.21 21.19
C ALA A 213 -1.86 14.08 20.67
N ILE A 214 -1.18 14.83 21.55
CA ILE A 214 -0.02 15.66 21.20
C ILE A 214 1.10 14.81 20.58
N ASP A 215 1.41 13.66 21.16
CA ASP A 215 2.45 12.77 20.64
C ASP A 215 2.09 12.22 19.25
N ALA A 216 0.85 11.82 19.03
CA ALA A 216 0.40 11.39 17.71
C ALA A 216 0.40 12.53 16.68
N PHE A 217 0.09 13.78 17.07
CA PHE A 217 0.22 14.95 16.20
C PHE A 217 1.68 15.23 15.81
N ARG A 218 2.64 15.03 16.72
CA ARG A 218 4.08 15.15 16.44
C ARG A 218 4.52 14.12 15.41
N GLU A 219 4.10 12.87 15.56
CA GLU A 219 4.40 11.82 14.58
C GLU A 219 3.74 12.10 13.22
N TRP A 220 2.48 12.56 13.21
CA TRP A 220 1.83 12.97 11.96
C TRP A 220 2.61 14.07 11.23
N ALA A 221 3.09 15.08 11.96
CA ALA A 221 3.92 16.16 11.40
C ALA A 221 5.28 15.67 10.88
N ARG A 222 5.88 14.70 11.57
CA ARG A 222 7.18 14.11 11.22
C ARG A 222 7.07 13.28 9.93
N VAL A 223 6.01 12.47 9.81
CA VAL A 223 5.78 11.59 8.68
C VAL A 223 5.33 12.37 7.45
N ASP A 224 4.44 13.35 7.62
CA ASP A 224 3.96 14.20 6.54
C ASP A 224 4.17 15.67 6.85
N VAL A 225 5.27 16.20 6.30
CA VAL A 225 5.70 17.58 6.49
C VAL A 225 4.65 18.58 6.01
N SER A 226 3.80 18.21 5.04
CA SER A 226 2.73 19.09 4.57
C SER A 226 1.69 19.41 5.66
N PHE A 227 1.55 18.53 6.65
CA PHE A 227 0.66 18.72 7.80
C PHE A 227 1.34 19.33 9.03
N SER A 228 2.66 19.58 8.99
CA SER A 228 3.40 20.12 10.14
C SER A 228 2.79 21.41 10.71
N THR A 229 2.34 22.33 9.86
CA THR A 229 1.69 23.57 10.32
C THR A 229 0.36 23.31 11.02
N LYS A 230 -0.43 22.35 10.52
CA LYS A 230 -1.70 21.96 11.15
C LYS A 230 -1.45 21.29 12.50
N SER A 231 -0.57 20.31 12.55
CA SER A 231 -0.22 19.61 13.79
C SER A 231 0.32 20.56 14.85
N LYS A 232 1.16 21.54 14.50
CA LYS A 232 1.65 22.56 15.45
C LYS A 232 0.51 23.34 16.11
N LYS A 233 -0.49 23.78 15.33
CA LYS A 233 -1.66 24.49 15.86
C LYS A 233 -2.48 23.62 16.82
N GLU A 234 -2.67 22.35 16.48
CA GLU A 234 -3.40 21.42 17.36
C GLU A 234 -2.61 21.15 18.65
N ILE A 235 -1.29 20.97 18.56
CA ILE A 235 -0.42 20.81 19.73
C ILE A 235 -0.48 22.05 20.64
N GLU A 236 -0.40 23.25 20.08
CA GLU A 236 -0.53 24.51 20.84
C GLU A 236 -1.90 24.60 21.54
N ARG A 237 -2.99 24.29 20.82
CA ARG A 237 -4.34 24.27 21.38
C ARG A 237 -4.47 23.29 22.54
N LEU A 238 -3.97 22.07 22.36
CA LEU A 238 -4.04 21.01 23.37
C LEU A 238 -3.13 21.27 24.57
N SER A 239 -1.99 21.92 24.36
CA SER A 239 -1.06 22.28 25.45
C SER A 239 -1.66 23.26 26.45
N CYS A 240 -2.67 24.04 26.04
CA CYS A 240 -3.43 24.91 26.95
C CYS A 240 -4.41 24.17 27.86
N LEU A 241 -4.61 22.85 27.64
CA LEU A 241 -5.52 22.00 28.41
C LEU A 241 -4.80 21.14 29.46
N LEU A 242 -3.46 21.14 29.45
CA LEU A 242 -2.59 20.49 30.43
C LEU A 242 -2.25 21.46 31.57
#